data_AF-S4V7K6-F1
#
_entry.id   AF-S4V7K6-F1
#
_cell.length_a   1.000
_cell.length_b   1.000
_cell.length_c   1.000
_cell.angle_alpha   90.00
_cell.angle_beta   90.00
_cell.angle_gamma   90.00
#
_symmetry.space_group_name_H-M   'P 1'
#
loop_
_entity.id
_entity.type
_entity.pdbx_description
1 polymer ?
#
loop_
_entity_poly.entity_id
_entity_poly.type
_entity_poly.pdbx_seq_one_letter_code
_entity_poly.pdbx_strand_id
1 'polypeptide(L)'
;ADCAVLIVAAGTGEFEAGISKNGQTREHALLAFTLGVKQLIVGVNKMDSTEPPFSEPRFEEIKKEVSSYIKKIGYNPAAVAFVPISGWHGDNMLEASSNMGWFKGWAVERKEGKADGKTLIEALDAILPPARPTDKPLRLPL
;
A
#
# COMPACT_ATOMS: atom_id res chain seq x y z
N ALA A 1 -5.62 11.92 -8.45
CA ALA A 1 -4.33 11.26 -8.18
C ALA A 1 -4.30 9.97 -8.98
N ASP A 2 -3.16 9.62 -9.55
CA ASP A 2 -3.04 8.44 -10.43
C ASP A 2 -2.78 7.16 -9.63
N CYS A 3 -2.26 7.32 -8.41
CA CYS A 3 -2.09 6.29 -7.40
C CYS A 3 -2.29 6.89 -6.00
N ALA A 4 -2.66 6.05 -5.04
CA ALA A 4 -2.67 6.37 -3.62
C ALA A 4 -1.64 5.50 -2.88
N VAL A 5 -0.90 6.10 -1.96
CA VAL A 5 -0.05 5.38 -1.01
C VAL A 5 -0.73 5.42 0.35
N LEU A 6 -1.14 4.25 0.84
CA LEU A 6 -1.76 4.07 2.14
C LEU A 6 -0.71 3.62 3.14
N ILE A 7 -0.39 4.50 4.09
CA ILE A 7 0.55 4.21 5.17
C ILE A 7 -0.21 3.61 6.36
N VAL A 8 0.22 2.42 6.79
CA VAL A 8 -0.38 1.67 7.90
C VAL A 8 0.69 1.45 8.96
N ALA A 9 0.46 1.87 10.19
CA ALA A 9 1.42 1.64 11.27
C ALA A 9 1.39 0.16 11.72
N ALA A 10 2.57 -0.42 11.97
CA ALA A 10 2.74 -1.81 12.40
C ALA A 10 2.74 -2.01 13.92
N GLY A 11 2.93 -0.92 14.68
CA GLY A 11 2.97 -0.95 16.14
C GLY A 11 1.71 -1.56 16.74
N THR A 12 1.89 -2.29 17.83
CA THR A 12 0.78 -2.88 18.60
C THR A 12 -0.13 -1.77 19.13
N GLY A 13 -1.44 -1.86 18.89
CA GLY A 13 -2.43 -0.85 19.25
C GLY A 13 -2.58 0.27 18.22
N GLU A 14 -1.51 0.66 17.52
CA GLU A 14 -1.59 1.68 16.45
C GLU A 14 -2.33 1.16 15.23
N PHE A 15 -2.04 -0.08 14.81
CA PHE A 15 -2.70 -0.73 13.69
C PHE A 15 -4.21 -0.88 13.95
N GLU A 16 -4.56 -1.41 15.12
CA GLU A 16 -5.94 -1.69 15.53
C GLU A 16 -6.75 -0.39 15.65
N ALA A 17 -6.13 0.69 16.15
CA ALA A 17 -6.75 2.01 16.17
C ALA A 17 -6.98 2.55 14.75
N GLY A 18 -6.00 2.40 13.85
CA GLY A 18 -6.07 2.86 12.47
C GLY A 18 -7.12 2.12 11.62
N ILE A 19 -7.34 0.83 11.87
CA ILE A 19 -8.37 0.02 11.19
C ILE A 19 -9.69 -0.06 11.95
N SER A 20 -9.83 0.64 13.08
CA SER A 20 -11.08 0.69 13.84
C SER A 20 -12.19 1.41 13.06
N LYS A 21 -13.43 1.38 13.57
CA LYS A 21 -14.56 2.10 12.95
C LYS A 21 -14.33 3.61 12.88
N ASN A 22 -13.53 4.16 13.79
CA ASN A 22 -13.17 5.58 13.83
C ASN A 22 -11.78 5.84 13.22
N GLY A 23 -11.16 4.80 12.66
CA GLY A 23 -9.80 4.85 12.13
C GLY A 23 -9.72 5.52 10.76
N GLN A 24 -8.74 6.40 10.59
CA GLN A 24 -8.56 7.20 9.36
C GLN A 24 -8.11 6.36 8.15
N THR A 25 -7.43 5.23 8.37
CA THR A 25 -6.97 4.33 7.29
C THR A 25 -8.15 3.85 6.44
N ARG A 26 -9.31 3.66 7.06
CA ARG A 26 -10.55 3.25 6.41
C ARG A 26 -11.12 4.33 5.51
N GLU A 27 -11.24 5.52 6.08
CA GLU A 27 -11.81 6.68 5.40
C GLU A 27 -10.96 7.10 4.21
N HIS A 28 -9.63 7.16 4.38
CA HIS A 28 -8.70 7.49 3.30
C HIS A 28 -8.75 6.49 2.14
N ALA A 29 -8.81 5.19 2.42
CA ALA A 29 -8.90 4.18 1.37
C ALA A 29 -10.24 4.25 0.61
N LEU A 30 -11.34 4.52 1.32
CA LEU A 30 -12.65 4.72 0.70
C LEU A 30 -12.69 5.99 -0.17
N LEU A 31 -12.16 7.11 0.34
CA LEU A 31 -12.09 8.37 -0.40
C LEU A 31 -11.22 8.26 -1.65
N ALA A 32 -10.08 7.56 -1.57
CA ALA A 32 -9.25 7.31 -2.75
C ALA A 32 -10.05 6.54 -3.83
N PHE A 33 -10.82 5.53 -3.42
CA PHE A 33 -11.63 4.75 -4.36
C PHE A 33 -12.76 5.57 -4.98
N THR A 34 -13.48 6.38 -4.20
CA THR A 34 -14.59 7.21 -4.69
C THR A 34 -14.11 8.31 -5.65
N LEU A 35 -12.89 8.83 -5.45
CA LEU A 35 -12.24 9.77 -6.36
C LEU A 35 -11.68 9.12 -7.65
N GLY A 36 -11.86 7.80 -7.81
CA GLY A 36 -11.45 7.06 -9.00
C GLY A 36 -9.99 6.61 -9.00
N VAL A 37 -9.29 6.67 -7.86
CA VAL A 37 -7.92 6.18 -7.72
C VAL A 37 -7.95 4.66 -7.62
N LYS A 38 -7.69 3.99 -8.74
CA LYS A 38 -7.74 2.52 -8.85
C LYS A 38 -6.44 1.81 -8.44
N GLN A 39 -5.34 2.55 -8.39
CA GLN A 39 -4.03 2.01 -8.04
C GLN A 39 -3.67 2.38 -6.60
N LEU A 40 -3.39 1.37 -5.79
CA LEU A 40 -3.10 1.52 -4.37
C LEU A 40 -1.79 0.80 -4.05
N ILE A 41 -0.94 1.43 -3.25
CA ILE A 41 0.24 0.84 -2.62
C ILE A 41 0.03 0.93 -1.11
N VAL A 42 0.35 -0.13 -0.39
CA VAL A 42 0.27 -0.18 1.07
C VAL A 42 1.67 -0.23 1.65
N GLY A 43 2.07 0.83 2.35
CA GLY A 43 3.30 0.89 3.12
C GLY A 43 3.02 0.55 4.58
N VAL A 44 3.49 -0.61 5.04
CA VAL A 44 3.40 -1.00 6.45
C VAL A 44 4.59 -0.38 7.19
N ASN A 45 4.35 0.75 7.84
CA ASN A 45 5.36 1.61 8.46
C ASN A 45 5.58 1.30 9.94
N LYS A 46 6.69 1.79 10.51
CA LYS A 46 7.13 1.54 11.89
C LYS A 46 7.42 0.05 12.16
N MET A 47 7.96 -0.66 11.19
CA MET A 47 8.36 -2.07 11.36
C MET A 47 9.44 -2.25 12.43
N ASP A 48 10.24 -1.22 12.71
CA ASP A 48 11.18 -1.15 13.83
C ASP A 48 10.50 -1.24 15.21
N SER A 49 9.25 -0.79 15.31
CA SER A 49 8.47 -0.70 16.54
C SER A 49 7.57 -1.91 16.79
N THR A 50 7.67 -2.97 15.98
CA THR A 50 6.96 -4.22 16.25
C THR A 50 7.63 -4.98 17.39
N GLU A 51 6.91 -5.92 18.00
CA GLU A 51 7.45 -6.80 19.04
C GLU A 51 7.43 -8.26 18.54
N PRO A 52 8.59 -8.88 18.21
CA PRO A 52 9.94 -8.31 18.14
C PRO A 52 10.12 -7.31 16.97
N PRO A 53 11.17 -6.46 16.97
CA PRO A 53 11.43 -5.54 15.86
C PRO A 53 11.53 -6.26 14.51
N PHE A 54 10.96 -5.65 13.47
CA PHE A 54 10.89 -6.20 12.12
C PHE A 54 10.23 -7.60 12.04
N SER A 55 9.13 -7.79 12.79
CA SER A 55 8.41 -9.07 12.89
C SER A 55 7.65 -9.43 11.60
N GLU A 56 8.06 -10.52 10.94
CA GLU A 56 7.35 -11.10 9.79
C GLU A 56 5.90 -11.52 10.13
N PRO A 57 5.62 -12.23 11.25
CA PRO A 57 4.25 -12.57 11.62
C PRO A 57 3.32 -11.36 11.72
N ARG A 58 3.83 -10.25 12.28
CA ARG A 58 3.05 -9.01 12.42
C ARG A 58 2.74 -8.38 11.07
N PHE A 59 3.72 -8.38 10.16
CA PHE A 59 3.49 -7.91 8.79
C PHE A 59 2.45 -8.74 8.05
N GLU A 60 2.53 -10.07 8.12
CA GLU A 60 1.57 -10.96 7.45
C GLU A 60 0.15 -10.86 8.04
N GLU A 61 0.01 -10.64 9.35
CA GLU A 61 -1.26 -10.31 10.00
C GLU A 61 -1.87 -9.03 9.41
N ILE A 62 -1.11 -7.94 9.41
CA ILE A 62 -1.55 -6.63 8.90
C ILE A 62 -1.92 -6.74 7.42
N LYS A 63 -1.06 -7.37 6.62
CA LYS A 63 -1.30 -7.60 5.18
C LYS A 63 -2.60 -8.35 4.94
N LYS A 64 -2.88 -9.39 5.72
CA LYS A 64 -4.13 -10.17 5.61
C LYS A 64 -5.36 -9.33 5.96
N GLU A 65 -5.31 -8.59 7.06
CA GLU A 65 -6.43 -7.75 7.49
C GLU A 65 -6.70 -6.60 6.52
N VAL A 66 -5.66 -5.86 6.14
CA VAL A 66 -5.76 -4.76 5.18
C VAL A 66 -6.21 -5.28 3.81
N SER A 67 -5.73 -6.44 3.36
CA SER A 67 -6.19 -7.09 2.12
C SER A 67 -7.68 -7.39 2.14
N SER A 68 -8.20 -7.94 3.24
CA SER A 68 -9.63 -8.19 3.42
C SER A 68 -10.44 -6.89 3.37
N TYR A 69 -9.89 -5.83 3.97
CA TYR A 69 -10.53 -4.53 4.04
C TYR A 69 -10.59 -3.81 2.68
N ILE A 70 -9.47 -3.69 1.97
CA ILE A 70 -9.44 -3.03 0.65
C ILE A 70 -10.26 -3.81 -0.39
N LYS A 71 -10.37 -5.14 -0.24
CA LYS A 71 -11.27 -5.97 -1.05
C LYS A 71 -12.74 -5.60 -0.86
N LYS A 72 -13.16 -5.26 0.36
CA LYS A 72 -14.54 -4.79 0.64
C LYS A 72 -14.81 -3.41 0.06
N ILE A 73 -13.79 -2.55 -0.02
CA ILE A 73 -13.91 -1.23 -0.68
C ILE A 73 -14.08 -1.39 -2.19
N GLY A 74 -13.41 -2.37 -2.79
CA GLY A 74 -13.49 -2.65 -4.22
C GLY A 74 -12.14 -2.75 -4.93
N TYR A 75 -11.03 -2.61 -4.19
CA TYR A 75 -9.68 -2.87 -4.73
C TYR A 75 -9.45 -4.38 -4.92
N ASN A 76 -8.63 -4.74 -5.89
CA ASN A 76 -8.12 -6.11 -6.02
C ASN A 76 -6.83 -6.24 -5.19
N PRO A 77 -6.80 -7.03 -4.08
CA PRO A 77 -5.61 -7.15 -3.25
C PRO A 77 -4.39 -7.70 -4.01
N ALA A 78 -4.60 -8.52 -5.04
CA ALA A 78 -3.51 -9.04 -5.86
C ALA A 78 -2.82 -7.94 -6.70
N ALA A 79 -3.49 -6.82 -6.94
CA ALA A 79 -2.94 -5.69 -7.70
C ALA A 79 -2.23 -4.64 -6.82
N VAL A 80 -2.23 -4.85 -5.49
CA VAL A 80 -1.75 -3.91 -4.48
C VAL A 80 -0.42 -4.41 -3.90
N ALA A 81 0.61 -3.58 -3.98
CA ALA A 81 1.91 -3.88 -3.40
C ALA A 81 1.86 -3.60 -1.90
N PHE A 82 2.30 -4.57 -1.09
CA PHE A 82 2.48 -4.42 0.35
C PHE A 82 3.98 -4.36 0.66
N VAL A 83 4.44 -3.20 1.12
CA VAL A 83 5.86 -2.94 1.39
C VAL A 83 6.05 -2.71 2.88
N PRO A 84 6.77 -3.57 3.62
CA PRO A 84 7.16 -3.29 4.99
C PRO A 84 8.28 -2.24 4.98
N ILE A 85 8.10 -1.12 5.68
CA ILE A 85 9.04 0.01 5.69
C ILE A 85 9.28 0.51 7.13
N SER A 86 10.39 1.20 7.32
CA SER A 86 10.56 2.13 8.44
C SER A 86 10.88 3.50 7.86
N GLY A 87 9.91 4.42 7.92
CA GLY A 87 10.11 5.79 7.44
C GLY A 87 11.13 6.57 8.26
N TRP A 88 11.40 6.16 9.51
CA TRP A 88 12.39 6.80 10.37
C TRP A 88 13.81 6.34 10.07
N HIS A 89 14.00 5.03 9.88
CA HIS A 89 15.31 4.43 9.60
C HIS A 89 15.64 4.31 8.11
N GLY A 90 14.66 4.52 7.23
CA GLY A 90 14.82 4.43 5.78
C GLY A 90 14.70 3.01 5.21
N ASP A 91 14.39 2.01 6.04
CA ASP A 91 14.29 0.61 5.63
C ASP A 91 13.25 0.41 4.53
N ASN A 92 13.65 -0.24 3.42
CA ASN A 92 12.81 -0.54 2.24
C ASN A 92 12.18 0.70 1.57
N MET A 93 12.66 1.91 1.85
CA MET A 93 12.18 3.14 1.18
C MET A 93 12.78 3.28 -0.22
N LEU A 94 14.11 3.35 -0.27
CA LEU A 94 14.91 3.49 -1.49
C LEU A 94 15.75 2.24 -1.77
N GLU A 95 16.25 1.62 -0.70
CA GLU A 95 17.10 0.44 -0.75
C GLU A 95 16.51 -0.66 0.13
N ALA A 96 16.80 -1.91 -0.23
CA ALA A 96 16.35 -3.06 0.55
C ALA A 96 17.00 -3.07 1.93
N SER A 97 16.20 -3.28 2.96
CA SER A 97 16.66 -3.36 4.35
C SER A 97 17.42 -4.64 4.63
N SER A 98 18.52 -4.54 5.37
CA SER A 98 19.22 -5.69 5.95
C SER A 98 18.48 -6.30 7.16
N ASN A 99 17.59 -5.54 7.80
CA ASN A 99 16.86 -5.95 9.00
C ASN A 99 15.68 -6.88 8.65
N MET A 100 15.20 -6.84 7.41
CA MET A 100 14.05 -7.61 6.92
C MET A 100 14.48 -8.69 5.92
N GLY A 101 15.45 -9.53 6.28
CA GLY A 101 15.95 -10.61 5.40
C GLY A 101 14.89 -11.66 5.01
N TRP A 102 13.79 -11.74 5.78
CA TRP A 102 12.63 -12.56 5.48
C TRP A 102 11.78 -11.99 4.33
N PHE A 103 11.80 -10.67 4.12
CA PHE A 103 10.99 -10.04 3.07
C PHE A 103 11.63 -10.28 1.70
N LYS A 104 11.05 -11.20 0.94
CA LYS A 104 11.51 -11.55 -0.41
C LYS A 104 11.19 -10.48 -1.45
N GLY A 105 10.25 -9.60 -1.16
CA GLY A 105 9.71 -8.62 -2.08
C GLY A 105 8.18 -8.67 -2.14
N TRP A 106 7.59 -7.63 -2.71
CA TRP A 106 6.19 -7.59 -3.09
C TRP A 106 6.06 -8.05 -4.54
N ALA A 107 4.89 -8.61 -4.87
CA ALA A 107 4.52 -8.97 -6.23
C ALA A 107 3.06 -8.56 -6.45
N VAL A 108 2.77 -7.96 -7.60
CA VAL A 108 1.43 -7.55 -7.99
C VAL A 108 1.05 -8.17 -9.33
N GLU A 109 -0.20 -8.58 -9.43
CA GLU A 109 -0.82 -9.12 -10.64
C GLU A 109 -1.97 -8.22 -11.06
N ARG A 110 -1.79 -7.55 -12.20
CA ARG A 110 -2.77 -6.64 -12.82
C ARG A 110 -3.15 -7.19 -14.20
N LYS A 111 -4.24 -6.69 -14.76
CA LYS A 111 -4.67 -7.10 -16.12
C LYS A 111 -3.64 -6.68 -17.17
N GLU A 112 -2.95 -5.58 -16.92
CA GLU A 112 -1.95 -4.99 -17.81
C GLU A 112 -0.54 -5.60 -17.64
N GLY A 113 -0.30 -6.44 -16.63
CA GLY A 113 1.01 -7.07 -16.39
C GLY A 113 1.27 -7.46 -14.94
N LYS A 114 2.35 -8.21 -14.73
CA LYS A 114 2.91 -8.50 -13.39
C LYS A 114 4.07 -7.56 -13.12
N ALA A 115 4.23 -7.15 -11.87
CA ALA A 115 5.39 -6.42 -11.40
C ALA A 115 5.80 -6.94 -10.03
N ASP A 116 7.09 -6.91 -9.73
CA ASP A 116 7.67 -7.29 -8.47
C ASP A 116 8.82 -6.36 -8.10
N GLY A 117 9.14 -6.29 -6.82
CA GLY A 117 10.18 -5.43 -6.27
C GLY A 117 10.31 -5.60 -4.77
N LYS A 118 11.18 -4.82 -4.14
CA LYS A 118 11.45 -4.89 -2.69
C LYS A 118 11.22 -3.58 -1.96
N THR A 119 11.34 -2.46 -2.64
CA THR A 119 11.31 -1.14 -2.03
C THR A 119 10.02 -0.40 -2.36
N LEU A 120 9.75 0.67 -1.61
CA LEU A 120 8.62 1.55 -1.86
C LEU A 120 8.80 2.33 -3.16
N ILE A 121 10.03 2.73 -3.50
CA ILE A 121 10.31 3.42 -4.77
C ILE A 121 10.03 2.51 -5.98
N GLU A 122 10.44 1.24 -5.93
CA GLU A 122 10.13 0.28 -7.00
C GLU A 122 8.61 0.08 -7.13
N ALA A 123 7.86 0.14 -6.01
CA ALA A 123 6.40 0.03 -6.04
C ALA A 123 5.75 1.24 -6.71
N LEU A 124 6.32 2.44 -6.52
CA LEU A 124 5.91 3.67 -7.19
C LEU A 124 6.25 3.64 -8.69
N ASP A 125 7.44 3.15 -9.05
CA ASP A 125 7.84 3.01 -10.45
C ASP A 125 6.99 1.97 -11.21
N ALA A 126 6.47 0.97 -10.50
CA ALA A 126 5.53 -0.01 -11.05
C ALA A 126 4.09 0.51 -11.21
N ILE A 127 3.81 1.78 -10.90
CA ILE A 127 2.49 2.38 -11.16
C ILE A 127 2.27 2.51 -12.66
N LEU A 128 1.11 2.06 -13.13
CA LEU A 128 0.74 2.21 -14.53
C LEU A 128 0.30 3.66 -14.79
N PRO A 129 0.77 4.30 -15.85
CA PRO A 129 0.25 5.60 -16.23
C PRO A 129 -1.26 5.50 -16.51
N PRO A 130 -2.08 6.44 -16.02
CA PRO A 130 -3.52 6.41 -16.24
C PRO A 130 -3.82 6.56 -17.74
N ALA A 131 -4.85 5.85 -18.22
CA ALA A 131 -5.33 6.05 -19.58
C ALA A 131 -5.86 7.49 -19.73
N ARG A 132 -5.18 8.30 -20.54
CA ARG A 132 -5.63 9.66 -20.85
C ARG A 132 -7.00 9.58 -21.54
N PRO A 133 -7.98 10.42 -21.16
CA PRO A 133 -9.32 10.37 -21.72
C PRO A 133 -9.39 11.05 -23.10
N THR A 134 -8.56 10.63 -24.05
CA THR A 134 -8.55 11.14 -25.44
C THR A 134 -9.83 10.79 -26.18
N ASP A 135 -10.49 9.71 -25.78
CA ASP A 135 -11.71 9.20 -26.43
C ASP A 135 -12.99 9.80 -25.84
N LYS A 136 -12.87 10.67 -24.82
CA LYS A 136 -14.00 11.34 -24.19
C LYS A 136 -14.18 12.75 -24.78
N PRO A 137 -15.43 13.24 -24.90
CA PRO A 137 -15.68 14.62 -25.31
C PRO A 137 -14.96 15.62 -24.39
N LEU A 138 -14.43 16.71 -24.97
CA LEU A 138 -13.80 17.79 -24.22
C LEU A 138 -14.75 18.33 -23.13
N ARG A 139 -14.22 18.49 -21.92
CA ARG A 139 -14.89 19.14 -20.79
C ARG A 139 -13.91 20.13 -20.19
N LEU A 140 -14.28 21.41 -20.20
CA LEU A 140 -13.46 22.50 -19.69
C LEU A 140 -14.37 23.36 -18.79
N PRO A 141 -14.35 23.13 -17.45
CA PRO A 141 -15.07 23.99 -16.53
C PRO A 141 -14.43 25.39 -16.53
N LEU A 142 -15.28 26.42 -16.60
CA LEU A 142 -14.89 27.83 -16.58
C LEU A 142 -14.61 28.31 -15.15
#